data_AF-A0A357V0F5-F1
#
_entry.id   AF-A0A357V0F5-F1
#
_cell.length_a   1.000
_cell.length_b   1.000
_cell.length_c   1.000
_cell.angle_alpha   90.00
_cell.angle_beta   90.00
_cell.angle_gamma   90.00
#
_symmetry.space_group_name_H-M   'P 1'
#
loop_
_entity.id
_entity.type
_entity.pdbx_description
1 polymer ?
#
loop_
_entity_poly.entity_id
_entity_poly.type
_entity_poly.pdbx_seq_one_letter_code
_entity_poly.pdbx_strand_id
1 'polypeptide(L)'
;KIGRFYEAWETPTELDLKRKKQLNMGKPPVYDRAALNLSDAEKAKLRDERGPGVWRFKLDQERIEWKDGILGDISIDAASVSDPVLIRGDGQILYTLASVVDDTEMGVTNVVRGSDL
;
A
#
# COMPACT_ATOMS: atom_id res chain seq x y z
N LYS A 1 11.63 -4.53 -15.67
CA LYS A 1 10.62 -5.18 -14.80
C LYS A 1 10.26 -4.17 -13.71
N ILE A 2 9.01 -3.73 -13.66
CA ILE A 2 8.59 -2.62 -12.79
C ILE A 2 8.46 -3.14 -11.34
N GLY A 3 9.44 -2.79 -10.50
CA GLY A 3 9.56 -3.18 -9.09
C GLY A 3 8.67 -2.34 -8.16
N ARG A 4 7.36 -2.32 -8.45
CA ARG A 4 6.35 -1.58 -7.67
C ARG A 4 5.75 -2.38 -6.53
N PHE A 5 6.07 -3.65 -6.42
CA PHE A 5 5.62 -4.53 -5.35
C PHE A 5 6.78 -5.04 -4.54
N TYR A 6 6.57 -5.17 -3.23
CA TYR A 6 7.49 -5.82 -2.31
C TYR A 6 6.73 -6.61 -1.25
N GLU A 7 7.33 -7.71 -0.80
CA GLU A 7 6.79 -8.55 0.25
C GLU A 7 7.03 -7.93 1.63
N ALA A 8 6.08 -8.14 2.54
CA ALA A 8 6.15 -7.71 3.93
C ALA A 8 5.59 -8.80 4.85
N TRP A 9 6.22 -9.01 6.00
CA TRP A 9 5.87 -10.07 6.96
C TRP A 9 5.58 -9.56 8.37
N GLU A 10 5.48 -8.23 8.55
CA GLU A 10 5.11 -7.68 9.86
C GLU A 10 3.72 -8.16 10.28
N THR A 11 3.66 -8.70 11.49
CA THR A 11 2.43 -9.12 12.15
C THR A 11 1.58 -7.91 12.53
N PRO A 12 0.26 -8.08 12.75
CA PRO A 12 -0.60 -7.01 13.25
C PRO A 12 -0.07 -6.36 14.53
N THR A 13 0.52 -7.15 15.43
CA THR A 13 1.12 -6.65 16.67
C THR A 13 2.37 -5.79 16.41
N GLU A 14 3.28 -6.22 15.54
CA GLU A 14 4.46 -5.43 15.15
C GLU A 14 4.04 -4.09 14.51
N LEU A 15 3.01 -4.11 13.64
CA LEU A 15 2.47 -2.90 13.00
C LEU A 15 1.81 -1.96 14.00
N ASP A 16 1.04 -2.48 14.97
CA ASP A 16 0.42 -1.68 16.03
C ASP A 16 1.46 -1.01 16.93
N LEU A 17 2.53 -1.72 17.28
CA LEU A 17 3.65 -1.15 18.04
C LEU A 17 4.35 -0.03 17.27
N LYS A 18 4.61 -0.22 15.97
CA LYS A 18 5.18 0.83 15.10
C LYS A 18 4.27 2.06 15.05
N ARG A 19 2.96 1.86 14.87
CA ARG A 19 1.96 2.92 14.86
C ARG A 19 1.94 3.71 16.18
N LYS A 20 1.87 3.01 17.32
CA LYS A 20 1.89 3.65 18.65
C LYS A 20 3.18 4.43 18.89
N LYS A 21 4.33 3.90 18.48
CA LYS A 21 5.62 4.59 18.57
C LYS A 21 5.62 5.91 17.79
N GLN A 22 5.10 5.92 16.56
CA GLN A 22 5.02 7.14 15.75
C GLN A 22 4.10 8.18 16.39
N LEU A 23 2.93 7.76 16.85
CA LEU A 23 1.97 8.65 17.52
C LEU A 23 2.55 9.26 18.81
N ASN A 24 3.25 8.47 19.63
CA ASN A 24 3.92 8.96 20.85
C ASN A 24 5.05 9.96 20.54
N MET A 25 5.61 9.94 19.32
CA MET A 25 6.60 10.90 18.84
C MET A 25 5.96 12.11 18.14
N GLY A 26 4.63 12.23 18.12
CA GLY A 26 3.92 13.28 17.39
C GLY A 26 4.04 13.16 15.87
N LYS A 27 4.41 11.98 15.36
CA LYS A 27 4.60 11.71 13.92
C LYS A 27 3.35 11.05 13.33
N PRO A 28 3.01 11.35 12.06
CA PRO A 28 1.98 10.61 11.35
C PRO A 28 2.28 9.09 11.32
N PRO A 29 1.26 8.23 11.49
CA PRO A 29 1.45 6.78 11.55
C PRO A 29 1.61 6.15 10.15
N VAL A 30 2.64 6.57 9.42
CA VAL A 30 2.92 6.09 8.04
C VAL A 30 3.82 4.87 8.11
N TYR A 31 3.51 3.82 7.34
CA TYR A 31 4.31 2.61 7.26
C TYR A 31 5.78 2.93 6.93
N ASP A 32 6.68 2.40 7.74
CA ASP A 32 8.11 2.76 7.75
C ASP A 32 8.94 2.14 6.63
N ARG A 33 8.30 1.33 5.76
CA ARG A 33 8.94 0.60 4.66
C ARG A 33 10.08 -0.32 5.10
N ALA A 34 10.08 -0.79 6.35
CA ALA A 34 11.16 -1.64 6.87
C ALA A 34 11.40 -2.89 6.01
N ALA A 35 10.34 -3.48 5.43
CA ALA A 35 10.45 -4.66 4.60
C ALA A 35 11.25 -4.45 3.29
N LEU A 36 11.42 -3.21 2.81
CA LEU A 36 12.27 -2.92 1.65
C LEU A 36 13.76 -3.19 1.91
N ASN A 37 14.18 -3.20 3.18
CA ASN A 37 15.57 -3.42 3.57
C ASN A 37 15.89 -4.89 3.83
N LEU A 38 14.92 -5.81 3.70
CA LEU A 38 15.15 -7.23 3.87
C LEU A 38 16.01 -7.77 2.72
N SER A 39 17.09 -8.45 3.08
CA SER A 39 17.86 -9.29 2.16
C SER A 39 17.04 -10.50 1.71
N ASP A 40 17.43 -11.12 0.59
CA ASP A 40 16.71 -12.28 0.08
C ASP A 40 16.80 -13.49 1.04
N ALA A 41 17.89 -13.59 1.81
CA ALA A 41 18.03 -14.59 2.87
C ALA A 41 17.03 -14.37 4.02
N GLU A 42 16.83 -13.11 4.45
CA GLU A 42 15.84 -12.77 5.48
C GLU A 42 14.41 -13.01 4.98
N LYS A 43 14.12 -12.66 3.73
CA LYS A 43 12.80 -12.96 3.11
C LYS A 43 12.55 -14.46 3.06
N ALA A 44 13.53 -15.26 2.65
CA ALA A 44 13.40 -16.71 2.61
C ALA A 44 13.13 -17.29 4.00
N LYS A 45 13.90 -16.86 5.02
CA LYS A 45 13.68 -17.25 6.40
C LYS A 45 12.27 -16.89 6.90
N LEU A 46 11.81 -15.67 6.62
CA LEU A 46 10.48 -15.22 7.01
C LEU A 46 9.37 -16.02 6.31
N ARG A 47 9.56 -16.41 5.03
CA ARG A 47 8.63 -17.31 4.34
C ARG A 47 8.53 -18.68 4.98
N ASP A 48 9.67 -19.24 5.40
CA ASP A 48 9.69 -20.55 6.05
C ASP A 48 9.05 -20.49 7.46
N GLU A 49 9.32 -19.42 8.22
CA GLU A 49 8.84 -19.27 9.59
C GLU A 49 7.38 -18.81 9.69
N ARG A 50 6.96 -17.88 8.82
CA ARG A 50 5.67 -17.18 8.92
C ARG A 50 4.73 -17.47 7.75
N GLY A 51 5.18 -18.21 6.75
CA GLY A 51 4.43 -18.43 5.51
C GLY A 51 4.53 -17.24 4.54
N PRO A 52 3.69 -17.21 3.48
CA PRO A 52 3.71 -16.14 2.52
C PRO A 52 3.36 -14.78 3.15
N GLY A 53 4.16 -13.76 2.82
CA GLY A 53 3.93 -12.39 3.25
C GLY A 53 2.83 -11.72 2.44
N VAL A 54 2.43 -10.52 2.86
CA VAL A 54 1.58 -9.65 2.04
C VAL A 54 2.41 -8.92 1.00
N TRP A 55 1.81 -8.53 -0.12
CA TRP A 55 2.45 -7.66 -1.09
C TRP A 55 1.94 -6.23 -0.96
N ARG A 56 2.87 -5.31 -0.70
CA ARG A 56 2.62 -3.87 -0.65
C ARG A 56 2.98 -3.22 -1.98
N PHE A 57 2.20 -2.22 -2.36
CA PHE A 57 2.49 -1.37 -3.50
C PHE A 57 3.36 -0.19 -3.06
N LYS A 58 4.55 -0.07 -3.65
CA LYS A 58 5.52 0.98 -3.38
C LYS A 58 5.07 2.28 -4.07
N LEU A 59 4.53 3.19 -3.28
CA LEU A 59 4.16 4.53 -3.74
C LEU A 59 5.42 5.36 -4.04
N ASP A 60 5.35 6.22 -5.05
CA ASP A 60 6.30 7.33 -5.14
C ASP A 60 5.89 8.35 -4.10
N GLN A 61 6.84 8.84 -3.30
CA GLN A 61 6.57 9.79 -2.21
C GLN A 61 6.53 11.21 -2.78
N GLU A 62 5.56 11.45 -3.64
CA GLU A 62 5.32 12.72 -4.31
C GLU A 62 3.86 13.16 -4.20
N ARG A 63 3.61 14.42 -4.52
CA ARG A 63 2.25 14.95 -4.56
C ARG A 63 1.55 14.43 -5.82
N ILE A 64 0.39 13.83 -5.64
CA ILE A 64 -0.47 13.33 -6.72
C ILE A 64 -1.65 14.28 -6.82
N GLU A 65 -1.96 14.73 -8.03
CA GLU A 65 -3.02 15.70 -8.30
C GLU A 65 -3.91 15.18 -9.43
N TRP A 66 -5.22 15.42 -9.31
CA TRP A 66 -6.18 15.12 -10.36
C TRP A 66 -7.36 16.09 -10.28
N LYS A 67 -8.06 16.22 -11.42
CA LYS A 67 -9.30 17.00 -11.49
C LYS A 67 -10.49 16.07 -11.29
N ASP A 68 -11.09 16.15 -10.11
CA ASP A 68 -12.36 15.49 -9.82
C ASP A 68 -13.51 16.18 -10.57
N GLY A 69 -14.47 15.37 -11.05
CA GLY A 69 -15.59 15.87 -11.84
C GLY A 69 -16.61 16.70 -11.05
N ILE A 70 -16.61 16.61 -9.72
CA ILE A 70 -17.56 17.28 -8.83
C ILE A 70 -16.83 18.28 -7.92
N LEU A 71 -15.74 17.86 -7.27
CA LEU A 71 -15.02 18.65 -6.27
C LEU A 71 -13.96 19.58 -6.87
N GLY A 72 -13.64 19.44 -8.15
CA GLY A 72 -12.60 20.22 -8.81
C GLY A 72 -11.19 19.65 -8.57
N ASP A 73 -10.19 20.51 -8.43
CA ASP A 73 -8.80 20.06 -8.30
C ASP A 73 -8.55 19.46 -6.90
N ILE A 74 -8.16 18.18 -6.85
CA ILE A 74 -7.82 17.45 -5.64
C ILE A 74 -6.34 17.07 -5.68
N SER A 75 -5.74 16.98 -4.49
CA SER A 75 -4.37 16.51 -4.33
C SER A 75 -4.21 15.65 -3.09
N ILE A 76 -3.23 14.74 -3.13
CA ILE A 76 -2.76 14.00 -1.97
C ILE A 76 -1.23 14.03 -1.95
N ASP A 77 -0.65 14.19 -0.76
CA ASP A 77 0.77 13.95 -0.56
C ASP A 77 0.98 12.45 -0.29
N ALA A 78 1.51 11.70 -1.26
CA ALA A 78 1.71 10.27 -1.10
C ALA A 78 2.75 9.94 -0.02
N ALA A 79 3.60 10.89 0.38
CA ALA A 79 4.49 10.71 1.54
C ALA A 79 3.73 10.62 2.87
N SER A 80 2.49 11.14 2.92
CA SER A 80 1.61 11.08 4.09
C SER A 80 0.77 9.78 4.17
N VAL A 81 0.89 8.91 3.17
CA VAL A 81 0.11 7.67 3.05
C VAL A 81 1.03 6.45 3.13
N SER A 82 0.55 5.39 3.79
CA SER A 82 1.29 4.12 3.84
C SER A 82 1.22 3.39 2.51
N ASP A 83 2.30 2.70 2.12
CA ASP A 83 2.28 1.75 1.00
C ASP A 83 1.18 0.70 1.23
N PRO A 84 0.11 0.68 0.42
CA PRO A 84 -1.04 -0.16 0.68
C PRO A 84 -0.70 -1.63 0.40
N VAL A 85 -1.24 -2.53 1.22
CA VAL A 85 -1.31 -3.95 0.87
C VAL A 85 -2.31 -4.09 -0.26
N LEU A 86 -1.94 -4.73 -1.36
CA LEU A 86 -2.88 -5.02 -2.47
C LEU A 86 -3.02 -6.53 -2.74
N ILE A 87 -2.12 -7.37 -2.23
CA ILE A 87 -2.24 -8.82 -2.29
C ILE A 87 -1.98 -9.36 -0.87
N ARG A 88 -2.92 -10.15 -0.35
CA ARG A 88 -2.80 -10.78 0.97
C ARG A 88 -1.87 -12.00 0.92
N GLY A 89 -1.45 -12.49 2.08
CA GLY A 89 -0.59 -13.68 2.19
C GLY A 89 -1.26 -14.98 1.71
N ASP A 90 -2.58 -15.03 1.68
CA ASP A 90 -3.34 -16.13 1.05
C ASP A 90 -3.44 -16.01 -0.48
N GLY A 91 -2.84 -14.96 -1.07
CA GLY A 91 -2.89 -14.68 -2.50
C GLY A 91 -4.12 -13.87 -2.94
N GLN A 92 -5.04 -13.52 -2.04
CA GLN A 92 -6.20 -12.73 -2.42
C GLN A 92 -5.78 -11.32 -2.87
N ILE A 93 -6.18 -10.96 -4.09
CA ILE A 93 -6.02 -9.62 -4.64
C ILE A 93 -7.12 -8.72 -4.05
N LEU A 94 -6.74 -7.54 -3.55
CA LEU A 94 -7.70 -6.57 -3.01
C LEU A 94 -8.40 -5.80 -4.12
N TYR A 95 -9.63 -5.35 -3.81
CA TYR A 95 -10.50 -4.62 -4.73
C TYR A 95 -9.80 -3.43 -5.39
N THR A 96 -8.95 -2.71 -4.65
CA THR A 96 -8.24 -1.53 -5.13
C THR A 96 -7.33 -1.83 -6.32
N LEU A 97 -6.73 -3.03 -6.37
CA LEU A 97 -5.95 -3.45 -7.53
C LEU A 97 -6.84 -4.04 -8.62
N ALA A 98 -7.79 -4.90 -8.24
CA ALA A 98 -8.70 -5.53 -9.19
C ALA A 98 -9.50 -4.51 -10.01
N SER A 99 -10.11 -3.52 -9.33
CA SER A 99 -10.88 -2.44 -9.96
C SER A 99 -10.05 -1.65 -10.98
N VAL A 100 -8.80 -1.32 -10.66
CA VAL A 100 -7.93 -0.55 -11.59
C VAL A 100 -7.56 -1.39 -12.81
N VAL A 101 -7.31 -2.68 -12.64
CA VAL A 101 -7.04 -3.60 -13.76
C VAL A 101 -8.27 -3.72 -14.65
N ASP A 102 -9.45 -3.97 -14.06
CA ASP A 102 -10.71 -4.11 -14.80
C ASP A 102 -11.08 -2.80 -15.53
N ASP A 103 -10.96 -1.64 -14.88
CA ASP A 103 -11.22 -0.33 -15.49
C ASP A 103 -10.31 -0.09 -16.70
N THR A 104 -9.04 -0.50 -16.60
CA THR A 104 -8.08 -0.38 -17.70
C THR A 104 -8.43 -1.33 -18.84
N GLU A 105 -8.78 -2.58 -18.55
CA GLU A 105 -9.13 -3.60 -19.55
C GLU A 105 -10.45 -3.26 -20.26
N MET A 106 -11.43 -2.74 -19.54
CA MET A 106 -12.74 -2.38 -20.07
C MET A 106 -12.79 -0.98 -20.70
N GLY A 107 -11.69 -0.22 -20.62
CA GLY A 107 -11.60 1.12 -21.20
C GLY A 107 -12.50 2.15 -20.50
N VAL A 108 -12.65 2.04 -19.18
CA VAL A 108 -13.43 2.99 -18.37
C VAL A 108 -12.78 4.38 -18.45
N THR A 109 -13.57 5.38 -18.84
CA THR A 109 -13.11 6.78 -18.99
C THR A 109 -13.48 7.67 -17.80
N ASN A 110 -14.52 7.30 -17.06
CA ASN A 110 -15.07 8.09 -15.96
C ASN A 110 -15.48 7.18 -14.81
N VAL A 111 -14.84 7.35 -13.65
CA VAL A 111 -15.16 6.61 -12.43
C VAL A 111 -16.08 7.47 -11.55
N VAL A 112 -17.28 6.97 -11.25
CA VAL A 112 -18.23 7.63 -10.35
C VAL A 112 -18.34 6.78 -9.07
N ARG A 113 -18.10 7.39 -7.91
CA ARG A 113 -18.07 6.71 -6.61
C ARG A 113 -18.50 7.63 -5.46
N GLY A 114 -18.78 7.03 -4.31
CA GLY A 114 -18.98 7.77 -3.05
C GLY A 114 -17.69 8.46 -2.60
N SER A 115 -17.83 9.59 -1.90
CA SER A 115 -16.69 10.39 -1.40
C SER A 115 -15.99 9.79 -0.18
N ASP A 116 -16.54 8.73 0.39
CA ASP A 116 -16.05 8.01 1.56
C ASP A 116 -15.02 6.91 1.24
N LEU A 117 -14.95 6.51 -0.02
CA LEU A 117 -13.94 5.58 -0.55
C LEU A 117 -12.63 6.30 -0.81
#